data_AF-A0A2N5ABJ0-F1
#
_entry.id   AF-A0A2N5ABJ0-F1
#
_cell.length_a   1.000
_cell.length_b   1.000
_cell.length_c   1.000
_cell.angle_alpha   90.00
_cell.angle_beta   90.00
_cell.angle_gamma   90.00
#
_symmetry.space_group_name_H-M   'P 1'
#
loop_
_entity.id
_entity.type
_entity.pdbx_description
1 polymer ?
#
loop_
_entity_poly.entity_id
_entity_poly.type
_entity_poly.pdbx_seq_one_letter_code
_entity_poly.pdbx_strand_id
1 'polypeptide(L)'
;MNTFFKITALAGLLAIAGHAFAVDEITRADQIPVLKEEPQHATVSERVTSRFTRSHYRQFDLDNAFSAKIFDRYLNLLDYSHNVLLASDVAKFAAKKDQIGDELRTGKLDVFYDLYNLAQQRRFERYQYALKVLERPMDFTGNDNFNLDRSKA
;
A
#
# COMPACT_ATOMS: atom_id res chain seq x y z
N MET A 1 -16.69 58.78 -8.26
CA MET A 1 -16.65 57.33 -8.53
C MET A 1 -17.77 56.66 -7.75
N ASN A 2 -18.72 56.04 -8.46
CA ASN A 2 -20.05 55.65 -7.94
C ASN A 2 -19.95 54.57 -6.85
N THR A 3 -20.56 54.80 -5.68
CA THR A 3 -20.49 53.92 -4.50
C THR A 3 -21.02 52.51 -4.82
N PHE A 4 -22.00 52.43 -5.71
CA PHE A 4 -22.58 51.18 -6.17
C PHE A 4 -21.56 50.28 -6.89
N PHE A 5 -20.69 50.87 -7.70
CA PHE A 5 -19.63 50.15 -8.42
C PHE A 5 -18.55 49.59 -7.48
N LYS A 6 -18.26 50.30 -6.39
CA LYS A 6 -17.29 49.84 -5.38
C LYS A 6 -17.83 48.64 -4.60
N ILE A 7 -19.12 48.63 -4.27
CA ILE A 7 -19.76 47.54 -3.53
C ILE A 7 -19.85 46.27 -4.38
N THR A 8 -20.22 46.39 -5.66
CA THR A 8 -20.25 45.25 -6.57
C THR A 8 -18.85 44.70 -6.86
N ALA A 9 -17.84 45.56 -7.00
CA ALA A 9 -16.45 45.12 -7.14
C ALA A 9 -15.94 44.38 -5.88
N LEU A 10 -16.32 44.84 -4.68
CA LEU A 10 -15.93 44.19 -3.42
C LEU A 10 -16.63 42.83 -3.24
N ALA A 11 -17.92 42.72 -3.57
CA ALA A 11 -18.65 41.46 -3.53
C ALA A 11 -18.11 40.43 -4.54
N GLY A 12 -17.71 40.88 -5.74
CA GLY A 12 -17.05 40.04 -6.74
C GLY A 12 -15.70 39.51 -6.26
N LEU A 13 -14.89 40.34 -5.61
CA LEU A 13 -13.62 39.91 -5.00
C LEU A 13 -13.81 38.89 -3.87
N LEU A 14 -14.88 39.00 -3.08
CA LEU A 14 -15.18 38.05 -2.01
C LEU A 14 -15.67 36.69 -2.55
N ALA A 15 -16.36 36.68 -3.69
CA ALA A 15 -16.80 35.45 -4.36
C ALA A 15 -15.65 34.71 -5.10
N ILE A 16 -14.55 35.40 -5.40
CA ILE A 16 -13.34 34.85 -6.02
C ILE A 16 -12.31 34.40 -4.96
N ALA A 17 -12.53 34.70 -3.68
CA ALA A 17 -11.74 34.13 -2.60
C ALA A 17 -11.97 32.61 -2.58
N GLY A 18 -11.00 31.86 -3.11
CA GLY A 18 -11.09 30.42 -3.33
C GLY A 18 -11.56 29.69 -2.09
N HIS A 19 -12.62 28.89 -2.24
CA HIS A 19 -12.99 27.92 -1.23
C HIS A 19 -11.85 26.90 -1.10
N ALA A 20 -11.14 26.95 0.03
CA ALA A 20 -10.25 25.87 0.42
C ALA A 20 -11.12 24.69 0.85
N PHE A 21 -11.36 23.75 -0.05
CA PHE A 21 -11.91 22.44 0.34
C PHE A 21 -10.81 21.71 1.10
N ALA A 22 -11.01 21.52 2.41
CA ALA A 22 -10.21 20.56 3.16
C ALA A 22 -10.45 19.17 2.55
N VAL A 23 -9.37 18.41 2.34
CA VAL A 23 -9.51 17.00 1.98
C VAL A 23 -10.20 16.30 3.16
N ASP A 24 -11.30 15.60 2.89
CA ASP A 24 -12.00 14.84 3.93
C ASP A 24 -11.04 13.89 4.63
N GLU A 25 -11.05 13.90 5.97
CA GLU A 25 -10.26 12.97 6.75
C GLU A 25 -10.69 11.52 6.47
N ILE A 26 -9.71 10.63 6.30
CA ILE A 26 -9.95 9.19 6.11
C ILE A 26 -10.33 8.59 7.46
N THR A 27 -11.63 8.34 7.67
CA THR A 27 -12.19 7.78 8.90
C THR A 27 -12.68 6.35 8.74
N ARG A 28 -12.81 5.86 7.51
CA ARG A 28 -13.27 4.51 7.19
C ARG A 28 -12.40 3.86 6.12
N ALA A 29 -12.37 2.53 6.12
CA ALA A 29 -11.55 1.76 5.20
C ALA A 29 -11.99 1.90 3.73
N ASP A 30 -13.28 2.11 3.47
CA ASP A 30 -13.85 2.29 2.13
C ASP A 30 -13.45 3.63 1.47
N GLN A 31 -12.93 4.57 2.25
CA GLN A 31 -12.39 5.84 1.74
C GLN A 31 -10.95 5.69 1.22
N ILE A 32 -10.29 4.57 1.48
CA ILE A 32 -8.96 4.30 0.94
C ILE A 32 -9.12 3.92 -0.53
N PRO A 33 -8.51 4.67 -1.47
CA PRO A 33 -8.66 4.38 -2.88
C PRO A 33 -8.06 3.01 -3.21
N VAL A 34 -8.80 2.20 -3.96
CA VAL A 34 -8.31 0.93 -4.50
C VAL A 34 -7.29 1.25 -5.59
N LEU A 35 -6.03 0.88 -5.33
CA LEU A 35 -4.94 1.09 -6.27
C LEU A 35 -5.08 0.14 -7.45
N LYS A 36 -4.84 0.67 -8.65
CA LYS A 36 -4.86 -0.09 -9.89
C LYS A 36 -3.55 0.10 -10.63
N GLU A 37 -3.21 -0.90 -11.42
CA GLU A 37 -2.08 -0.82 -12.33
C GLU A 37 -2.30 0.28 -13.38
N GLU A 38 -1.29 1.14 -13.58
CA GLU A 38 -1.32 2.16 -14.63
C GLU A 38 -0.98 1.53 -15.99
N PRO A 39 -1.48 2.09 -17.11
CA PRO A 39 -1.33 1.47 -18.43
C PRO A 39 0.12 1.15 -18.84
N GLN A 40 1.09 1.95 -18.40
CA GLN A 40 2.50 1.73 -18.72
C GLN A 40 3.17 0.64 -17.88
N HIS A 41 2.62 0.28 -16.71
CA HIS A 41 3.27 -0.65 -15.78
C HIS A 41 3.45 -2.04 -16.37
N ALA A 42 2.48 -2.54 -17.13
CA ALA A 42 2.60 -3.82 -17.81
C ALA A 42 3.83 -3.87 -18.73
N THR A 43 3.99 -2.83 -19.57
CA THR A 43 5.14 -2.71 -20.48
C THR A 43 6.46 -2.55 -19.71
N VAL A 44 6.45 -1.82 -18.60
CA VAL A 44 7.63 -1.63 -17.76
C VAL A 44 8.03 -2.96 -17.11
N SER A 45 7.08 -3.74 -16.60
CA SER A 45 7.32 -5.06 -16.02
C SER A 45 7.99 -6.00 -17.01
N GLU A 46 7.45 -6.11 -18.24
CA GLU A 46 8.05 -6.93 -19.29
C GLU A 46 9.50 -6.53 -19.59
N ARG A 47 9.78 -5.23 -19.69
CA ARG A 47 11.13 -4.69 -19.97
C ARG A 47 12.10 -4.98 -18.84
N VAL A 48 11.68 -4.79 -17.59
CA VAL A 48 12.49 -5.08 -16.39
C VAL A 48 12.80 -6.58 -16.33
N THR A 49 11.78 -7.42 -16.46
CA THR A 49 11.91 -8.88 -16.45
C THR A 49 12.83 -9.38 -17.56
N SER A 50 12.72 -8.82 -18.77
CA SER A 50 13.60 -9.14 -19.90
C SER A 50 15.06 -8.83 -19.59
N ARG A 51 15.35 -7.66 -19.01
CA ARG A 51 16.73 -7.28 -18.65
C ARG A 51 17.30 -8.16 -17.54
N PHE A 52 16.52 -8.43 -16.48
CA PHE A 52 17.00 -9.24 -15.37
C PHE A 52 17.24 -10.70 -15.75
N THR A 53 16.38 -11.29 -16.57
CA THR A 53 16.52 -12.71 -16.96
C THR A 53 17.58 -12.95 -18.03
N ARG A 54 17.90 -11.95 -18.86
CA ARG A 54 18.82 -12.13 -20.01
C ARG A 54 20.17 -11.43 -19.89
N SER A 55 20.28 -10.39 -19.07
CA SER A 55 21.45 -9.51 -19.05
C SER A 55 22.07 -9.33 -17.67
N HIS A 56 21.52 -9.97 -16.63
CA HIS A 56 22.07 -9.89 -15.29
C HIS A 56 23.29 -10.81 -15.14
N TYR A 57 24.31 -10.37 -14.39
CA TYR A 57 25.54 -11.15 -14.15
C TYR A 57 25.25 -12.51 -13.52
N ARG A 58 24.39 -12.53 -12.50
CA ARG A 58 23.88 -13.78 -11.91
C ARG A 58 22.97 -14.47 -12.91
N GLN A 59 23.32 -15.68 -13.30
CA GLN A 59 22.45 -16.58 -14.04
C GLN A 59 21.42 -17.19 -13.08
N PHE A 60 20.14 -16.99 -13.39
CA PHE A 60 19.02 -17.57 -12.66
C PHE A 60 17.85 -17.79 -13.61
N ASP A 61 17.03 -18.79 -13.31
CA ASP A 61 15.78 -19.01 -13.99
C ASP A 61 14.63 -18.37 -13.20
N LEU A 62 13.75 -17.65 -13.89
CA LEU A 62 12.50 -17.15 -13.31
C LEU A 62 11.43 -18.24 -13.32
N ASP A 63 11.71 -19.30 -12.57
CA ASP A 63 10.87 -20.48 -12.37
C ASP A 63 10.00 -20.36 -11.11
N ASN A 64 9.17 -21.38 -10.83
CA ASN A 64 8.27 -21.38 -9.67
C ASN A 64 9.02 -21.25 -8.33
N ALA A 65 10.22 -21.81 -8.23
CA ALA A 65 11.03 -21.73 -7.02
C ALA A 65 11.56 -20.32 -6.78
N PHE A 66 11.97 -19.62 -7.84
CA PHE A 66 12.37 -18.21 -7.76
C PHE A 66 11.17 -17.31 -7.51
N SER A 67 10.04 -17.58 -8.16
CA SER A 67 8.75 -16.89 -7.95
C SER A 67 8.28 -16.96 -6.50
N ALA A 68 8.35 -18.13 -5.86
CA ALA A 68 8.04 -18.27 -4.43
C ALA A 68 8.94 -17.39 -3.55
N LYS A 69 10.24 -17.26 -3.88
CA LYS A 69 11.16 -16.37 -3.14
C LYS A 69 10.84 -14.89 -3.35
N ILE A 70 10.36 -14.50 -4.54
CA ILE A 70 9.87 -13.13 -4.79
C ILE A 70 8.63 -12.87 -3.96
N PHE A 71 7.69 -13.82 -3.90
CA PHE A 71 6.48 -13.71 -3.09
C PHE A 71 6.79 -13.50 -1.60
N ASP A 72 7.64 -14.35 -1.03
CA ASP A 72 8.04 -14.24 0.39
C ASP A 72 8.76 -12.90 0.67
N ARG A 73 9.62 -12.46 -0.26
CA ARG A 73 10.26 -11.15 -0.18
C ARG A 73 9.25 -10.02 -0.22
N TYR A 74 8.25 -10.11 -1.09
CA TYR A 74 7.22 -9.08 -1.24
C TYR A 74 6.35 -8.97 0.01
N LEU A 75 5.98 -10.11 0.62
CA LEU A 75 5.31 -10.10 1.93
C LEU A 75 6.12 -9.36 2.99
N ASN A 76 7.43 -9.60 3.07
CA ASN A 76 8.30 -8.91 4.02
C ASN A 76 8.48 -7.41 3.70
N LEU A 77 8.26 -6.98 2.46
CA LEU A 77 8.22 -5.55 2.11
C LEU A 77 6.89 -4.91 2.54
N LEU A 78 5.78 -5.64 2.45
CA LEU A 78 4.47 -5.17 2.86
C LEU A 78 4.30 -5.15 4.39
N ASP A 79 4.76 -6.19 5.07
CA ASP A 79 4.57 -6.41 6.50
C ASP A 79 5.85 -6.94 7.14
N TYR A 80 6.88 -6.09 7.23
CA TYR A 80 8.19 -6.46 7.80
C TYR A 80 8.10 -6.99 9.24
N SER A 81 7.18 -6.45 10.04
CA SER A 81 7.02 -6.81 11.46
C SER A 81 6.01 -7.94 11.68
N HIS A 82 5.44 -8.51 10.61
CA HIS A 82 4.49 -9.64 10.65
C HIS A 82 3.37 -9.37 11.66
N ASN A 83 2.74 -8.20 11.58
CA ASN A 83 1.72 -7.75 12.54
C ASN A 83 0.56 -6.99 11.89
N VAL A 84 0.53 -6.92 10.56
CA VAL A 84 -0.54 -6.27 9.78
C VAL A 84 -1.43 -7.32 9.14
N LEU A 85 -0.85 -8.27 8.40
CA LEU A 85 -1.59 -9.30 7.68
C LEU A 85 -1.94 -10.49 8.59
N LEU A 86 -3.08 -11.14 8.32
CA LEU A 86 -3.43 -12.40 8.96
C LEU A 86 -2.76 -13.57 8.24
N ALA A 87 -2.50 -14.67 8.95
CA ALA A 87 -2.00 -15.90 8.34
C ALA A 87 -2.95 -16.43 7.24
N SER A 88 -4.27 -16.25 7.40
CA SER A 88 -5.28 -16.60 6.39
C SER A 88 -5.19 -15.73 5.13
N ASP A 89 -4.86 -14.43 5.29
CA ASP A 89 -4.63 -13.54 4.17
C ASP A 89 -3.42 -14.05 3.37
N VAL A 90 -2.29 -14.33 4.05
CA VAL A 90 -1.08 -14.87 3.43
C VAL A 90 -1.36 -16.20 2.71
N ALA A 91 -2.07 -17.13 3.36
CA ALA A 91 -2.38 -18.44 2.78
C ALA A 91 -3.21 -18.33 1.49
N LYS A 92 -4.15 -17.38 1.42
CA LYS A 92 -4.97 -17.12 0.22
C LYS A 92 -4.09 -16.76 -0.99
N PHE A 93 -3.07 -15.92 -0.79
CA PHE A 93 -2.19 -15.49 -1.88
C PHE A 93 -1.02 -16.45 -2.13
N ALA A 94 -0.59 -17.20 -1.11
CA ALA A 94 0.45 -18.22 -1.24
C ALA A 94 0.06 -19.31 -2.25
N ALA A 95 -1.23 -19.59 -2.44
CA ALA A 95 -1.73 -20.49 -3.48
C ALA A 95 -1.41 -20.02 -4.92
N LYS A 96 -1.11 -18.72 -5.11
CA LYS A 96 -0.77 -18.11 -6.39
C LYS A 96 0.72 -17.77 -6.54
N LYS A 97 1.57 -18.13 -5.57
CA LYS A 97 3.00 -17.74 -5.58
C LYS A 97 3.76 -18.20 -6.83
N ASP A 98 3.35 -19.32 -7.42
CA ASP A 98 3.97 -19.87 -8.64
C ASP A 98 3.62 -19.03 -9.89
N GLN A 99 2.58 -18.19 -9.83
CA GLN A 99 2.16 -17.32 -10.93
C GLN A 99 3.02 -16.05 -11.04
N ILE A 100 3.76 -15.70 -9.99
CA ILE A 100 4.53 -14.44 -9.92
C ILE A 100 5.51 -14.28 -11.09
N GLY A 101 6.15 -15.36 -11.52
CA GLY A 101 7.08 -15.31 -12.66
C GLY A 101 6.37 -14.97 -13.97
N ASP A 102 5.16 -15.51 -14.16
CA ASP A 102 4.32 -15.25 -15.32
C ASP A 102 3.70 -13.85 -15.28
N GLU A 103 3.27 -13.37 -14.11
CA GLU A 103 2.81 -11.98 -13.91
C GLU A 103 3.89 -10.97 -14.28
N LEU A 104 5.13 -11.19 -13.83
CA LEU A 104 6.27 -10.34 -14.17
C LEU A 104 6.63 -10.41 -15.67
N ARG A 105 6.46 -11.57 -16.30
CA ARG A 105 6.73 -11.76 -17.74
C ARG A 105 5.66 -11.16 -18.65
N THR A 106 4.41 -11.10 -18.18
CA THR A 106 3.25 -10.62 -18.97
C THR A 106 2.79 -9.22 -18.58
N GLY A 107 3.32 -8.68 -17.48
CA GLY A 107 2.88 -7.40 -16.93
C GLY A 107 1.48 -7.42 -16.32
N LYS A 108 0.89 -8.58 -16.04
CA LYS A 108 -0.40 -8.69 -15.34
C LYS A 108 -0.15 -8.79 -13.84
N LEU A 109 -0.03 -7.67 -13.15
CA LEU A 109 0.49 -7.63 -11.77
C LEU A 109 -0.59 -7.83 -10.70
N ASP A 110 -1.60 -8.67 -10.98
CA ASP A 110 -2.81 -8.79 -10.17
C ASP A 110 -2.50 -9.21 -8.72
N VAL A 111 -1.64 -10.21 -8.50
CA VAL A 111 -1.28 -10.64 -7.13
C VAL A 111 -0.61 -9.52 -6.35
N PHE A 112 0.25 -8.73 -6.98
CA PHE A 112 0.94 -7.62 -6.33
C PHE A 112 -0.06 -6.54 -5.89
N TYR A 113 -0.94 -6.10 -6.78
CA TYR A 113 -1.91 -5.05 -6.50
C TYR A 113 -2.99 -5.50 -5.51
N ASP A 114 -3.53 -6.71 -5.66
CA ASP A 114 -4.54 -7.25 -4.76
C ASP A 114 -4.01 -7.38 -3.32
N LEU A 115 -2.80 -7.92 -3.18
CA LEU A 115 -2.17 -8.11 -1.87
C LEU A 115 -1.78 -6.78 -1.23
N TYR A 116 -1.32 -5.80 -2.03
CA TYR A 116 -1.04 -4.45 -1.55
C TYR A 116 -2.31 -3.76 -1.06
N ASN A 117 -3.41 -3.80 -1.82
CA ASN A 117 -4.69 -3.21 -1.42
C ASN A 117 -5.22 -3.84 -0.11
N LEU A 118 -5.10 -5.17 0.03
CA LEU A 118 -5.44 -5.85 1.28
C LEU A 118 -4.57 -5.39 2.44
N ALA A 119 -3.25 -5.26 2.23
CA ALA A 119 -2.33 -4.77 3.24
C ALA A 119 -2.65 -3.32 3.67
N GLN A 120 -3.07 -2.46 2.73
CA GLN A 120 -3.52 -1.10 3.04
C GLN A 120 -4.75 -1.09 3.94
N GLN A 121 -5.75 -1.93 3.63
CA GLN A 121 -6.93 -2.10 4.47
C GLN A 121 -6.54 -2.60 5.87
N ARG A 122 -5.74 -3.66 5.97
CA ARG A 122 -5.29 -4.22 7.25
C ARG A 122 -4.49 -3.21 8.07
N ARG A 123 -3.62 -2.44 7.43
CA ARG A 123 -2.83 -1.39 8.08
C ARG A 123 -3.72 -0.30 8.65
N PHE A 124 -4.75 0.12 7.93
CA PHE A 124 -5.75 1.05 8.44
C PHE A 124 -6.47 0.48 9.67
N GLU A 125 -6.92 -0.77 9.61
CA GLU A 125 -7.56 -1.47 10.75
C GLU A 125 -6.63 -1.52 11.98
N ARG A 126 -5.31 -1.71 11.78
CA ARG A 126 -4.31 -1.67 12.86
C ARG A 126 -4.14 -0.28 13.46
N TYR A 127 -4.07 0.78 12.64
CA TYR A 127 -3.97 2.15 13.16
C TYR A 127 -5.23 2.58 13.90
N GLN A 128 -6.41 2.28 13.36
CA GLN A 128 -7.69 2.53 14.06
C GLN A 128 -7.76 1.80 15.41
N TYR A 129 -7.27 0.56 15.48
CA TYR A 129 -7.17 -0.16 16.74
C TYR A 129 -6.17 0.49 17.70
N ALA A 130 -4.99 0.90 17.22
CA ALA A 130 -3.97 1.54 18.04
C ALA A 130 -4.47 2.84 18.68
N LEU A 131 -5.19 3.69 17.93
CA LEU A 131 -5.81 4.90 18.46
C LEU A 131 -6.77 4.61 19.61
N LYS A 132 -7.60 3.56 19.49
CA LYS A 132 -8.51 3.13 20.58
C LYS A 132 -7.77 2.58 21.79
N VAL A 133 -6.61 1.95 21.61
CA VAL A 133 -5.82 1.42 22.73
C VAL A 133 -5.17 2.54 23.53
N LEU A 134 -4.83 3.67 22.91
CA LEU A 134 -4.26 4.84 23.59
C LEU A 134 -5.19 5.44 24.65
N GLU A 135 -6.50 5.22 24.56
CA GLU A 135 -7.48 5.67 25.55
C GLU A 135 -7.42 4.87 26.86
N ARG A 136 -6.74 3.72 26.87
CA ARG A 136 -6.63 2.84 28.04
C ARG A 136 -5.46 3.27 28.92
N PRO A 137 -5.55 3.09 30.25
CA PRO A 137 -4.42 3.34 31.13
C PRO A 137 -3.26 2.40 30.78
N MET A 138 -2.05 2.94 30.74
CA MET A 138 -0.81 2.19 30.51
C MET A 138 -0.18 1.83 31.86
N ASP A 139 0.16 0.56 32.04
CA ASP A 139 0.92 0.07 33.19
C ASP A 139 2.31 -0.36 32.72
N PHE A 140 3.34 0.22 33.31
CA PHE A 140 4.75 -0.05 32.99
C PHE A 140 5.50 -0.71 34.16
N THR A 141 4.78 -1.28 35.12
CA THR A 141 5.37 -1.93 36.31
C THR A 141 5.67 -3.42 36.12
N GLY A 142 5.29 -3.99 34.97
CA GLY A 142 5.51 -5.39 34.62
C GLY A 142 6.95 -5.73 34.19
N ASN A 143 7.17 -7.00 33.87
CA ASN A 143 8.42 -7.56 33.33
C ASN A 143 8.28 -7.98 31.85
N ASP A 144 7.40 -7.30 31.12
CA ASP A 144 7.09 -7.57 29.73
C ASP A 144 8.29 -7.25 28.82
N ASN A 145 8.42 -8.04 27.75
CA ASN A 145 9.47 -7.85 26.75
C ASN A 145 8.84 -7.58 25.38
N PHE A 146 9.49 -6.71 24.60
CA PHE A 146 9.10 -6.43 23.22
C PHE A 146 10.20 -6.90 22.26
N ASN A 147 9.87 -7.87 21.41
CA ASN A 147 10.80 -8.32 20.38
C ASN A 147 10.82 -7.33 19.21
N LEU A 148 11.97 -6.71 18.98
CA LEU A 148 12.19 -5.76 17.89
C LEU A 148 12.30 -6.45 16.52
N ASP A 149 12.88 -7.65 16.45
CA ASP A 149 13.03 -8.39 15.19
C ASP A 149 11.96 -9.47 15.06
N ARG A 150 10.92 -9.16 14.28
CA ARG A 150 9.81 -10.05 13.98
C ARG A 150 9.86 -10.58 12.54
N SER A 151 10.98 -10.42 11.84
CA SER A 151 11.10 -10.79 10.42
C SER A 151 10.95 -12.30 10.15
N LYS A 152 10.98 -13.14 11.19
CA LYS A 152 10.82 -14.60 11.14
C LYS A 152 9.81 -15.13 12.17
N ALA A 153 8.87 -14.29 12.60
CA ALA A 153 7.89 -14.62 13.62
C ALA A 153 6.82 -15.62 13.14
#